data_AF-A0A919IV77-F1
#
_entry.id   AF-A0A919IV77-F1
#
_cell.length_a   1.000
_cell.length_b   1.000
_cell.length_c   1.000
_cell.angle_alpha   90.00
_cell.angle_beta   90.00
_cell.angle_gamma   90.00
#
_symmetry.space_group_name_H-M   'P 1'
#
loop_
_entity.id
_entity.type
_entity.pdbx_description
1 polymer ?
#
loop_
_entity_poly.entity_id
_entity_poly.type
_entity_poly.pdbx_seq_one_letter_code
_entity_poly.pdbx_strand_id
1 'polypeptide(L)'
;MQCAVVSDAGGPMVLDKPLAGGDRAIALYNSTDKLATVGVAAGDTGLARAPAYRLHDVWSGKDLQAGTTIAAAVPPHGTVVYRVRPMAGPMAVPPSVTVGAGLATLVPGAEHAGVLTTMVTDRGGTGLTGVRVRVQAPQGWTVRPTSPPTAGKLAPDAALTTTWQVTVPDGSAAGRYPLTITASYGWGPHHRPAATSTGLDADVVTAPASGRWHLSALPTAAETDAEFDQSVGGAGIGDGNLITIAGHYYTRGLGVAAPDELLYYLGGTCSSLTTDVGVDDEDNAGTARFTVYADDTAVVSSGTMASGGAATTLTAGLSGIQRLPLAVDGTAGTHADWAAPVLTCGSAGPDDPVAPASRTLLSFEDGTDGFGIANPEQGGSVAGSSAFATDGTHGLQVEPPVNGNWFGVALTSPLDLTGTRALKYDVRAGQAGTSGEIAIQAGPDNTWCQGGKWAWTNAHASRSITESIDDISCPGGAPPDPTQVHGIWVFLNGGAAAEIDNIRAE
;
A
#
# COMPACT_ATOMS: atom_id res chain seq x y z
N MET A 1 -37.02 -4.69 7.17
CA MET A 1 -36.17 -3.48 7.14
C MET A 1 -34.77 -3.90 6.72
N GLN A 2 -34.14 -3.12 5.84
CA GLN A 2 -32.77 -3.35 5.36
C GLN A 2 -31.75 -2.84 6.39
N CYS A 3 -30.48 -3.23 6.22
CA CYS A 3 -29.37 -2.73 7.02
C CYS A 3 -29.09 -1.26 6.65
N ALA A 4 -28.74 -0.42 7.61
CA ALA A 4 -28.37 0.98 7.40
C ALA A 4 -26.91 1.23 7.81
N VAL A 5 -26.21 2.10 7.08
CA VAL A 5 -24.92 2.67 7.50
C VAL A 5 -25.22 3.80 8.49
N VAL A 6 -24.70 3.69 9.70
CA VAL A 6 -24.89 4.69 10.77
C VAL A 6 -23.72 5.69 10.78
N SER A 7 -22.52 5.22 10.46
CA SER A 7 -21.34 6.05 10.28
C SER A 7 -20.38 5.38 9.29
N ASP A 8 -19.72 6.20 8.48
CA ASP A 8 -18.63 5.80 7.59
C ASP A 8 -17.69 7.01 7.48
N ALA A 9 -16.51 6.91 8.11
CA ALA A 9 -15.57 8.02 8.15
C ALA A 9 -14.13 7.48 8.25
N GLY A 10 -13.37 7.63 7.16
CA GLY A 10 -11.94 7.29 7.13
C GLY A 10 -11.65 5.79 7.28
N GLY A 11 -12.58 4.92 6.87
CA GLY A 11 -12.45 3.46 6.85
C GLY A 11 -13.19 2.71 7.97
N PRO A 12 -13.25 3.20 9.22
CA PRO A 12 -14.20 2.71 10.21
C PRO A 12 -15.66 2.94 9.82
N MET A 13 -16.42 1.85 9.76
CA MET A 13 -17.85 1.87 9.41
C MET A 13 -18.70 1.17 10.48
N VAL A 14 -19.89 1.71 10.74
CA VAL A 14 -20.90 1.08 11.59
C VAL A 14 -22.15 0.77 10.78
N LEU A 15 -22.59 -0.48 10.84
CA LEU A 15 -23.83 -0.95 10.24
C LEU A 15 -24.83 -1.33 11.33
N ASP A 16 -26.09 -0.95 11.13
CA ASP A 16 -27.18 -1.25 12.04
C ASP A 16 -28.35 -1.91 11.30
N LYS A 17 -28.77 -3.09 11.80
CA LYS A 17 -29.90 -3.84 11.28
C LYS A 17 -30.88 -4.21 12.40
N PRO A 18 -32.17 -3.81 12.30
CA PRO A 18 -33.19 -4.28 13.22
C PRO A 18 -33.46 -5.79 13.03
N LEU A 19 -33.59 -6.53 14.13
CA LEU A 19 -33.90 -7.95 14.16
C LEU A 19 -35.34 -8.21 14.59
N ALA A 20 -35.82 -9.43 14.33
CA ALA A 20 -37.10 -9.88 14.88
C ALA A 20 -37.03 -9.88 16.42
N GLY A 21 -38.01 -9.26 17.07
CA GLY A 21 -38.09 -9.18 18.54
C GLY A 21 -37.51 -7.89 19.15
N GLY A 22 -37.07 -6.92 18.35
CA GLY A 22 -36.64 -5.60 18.83
C GLY A 22 -35.15 -5.49 19.18
N ASP A 23 -34.41 -6.58 19.08
CA ASP A 23 -32.95 -6.58 19.11
C ASP A 23 -32.37 -5.92 17.84
N ARG A 24 -31.09 -5.55 17.88
CA ARG A 24 -30.38 -5.03 16.71
C ARG A 24 -29.09 -5.80 16.46
N ALA A 25 -28.74 -6.00 15.20
CA ALA A 25 -27.41 -6.44 14.80
C ALA A 25 -26.59 -5.20 14.48
N ILE A 26 -25.51 -4.99 15.24
CA ILE A 26 -24.56 -3.91 15.04
C ILE A 26 -23.26 -4.53 14.53
N ALA A 27 -22.83 -4.16 13.33
CA ALA A 27 -21.53 -4.54 12.79
C ALA A 27 -20.58 -3.35 12.81
N LEU A 28 -19.37 -3.58 13.31
CA LEU A 28 -18.28 -2.63 13.42
C LEU A 28 -17.19 -3.10 12.46
N TYR A 29 -16.98 -2.37 11.38
CA TYR A 29 -16.06 -2.71 10.31
C TYR A 29 -14.90 -1.73 10.27
N ASN A 30 -13.73 -2.21 9.89
CA ASN A 30 -12.53 -1.42 9.70
C ASN A 30 -11.90 -1.80 8.36
N SER A 31 -11.97 -0.93 7.36
CA SER A 31 -11.32 -1.15 6.05
C SER A 31 -9.87 -0.67 6.00
N THR A 32 -9.33 -0.12 7.09
CA THR A 32 -7.97 0.40 7.11
C THR A 32 -6.96 -0.70 7.41
N ASP A 33 -5.68 -0.42 7.16
CA ASP A 33 -4.57 -1.29 7.51
C ASP A 33 -4.13 -1.20 8.99
N LYS A 34 -4.85 -0.40 9.81
CA LYS A 34 -4.52 -0.17 11.22
C LYS A 34 -5.58 -0.68 12.15
N LEU A 35 -5.19 -1.01 13.37
CA LEU A 35 -6.14 -1.27 14.44
C LEU A 35 -7.00 -0.01 14.70
N ALA A 36 -8.32 -0.15 14.64
CA ALA A 36 -9.25 0.95 14.90
C ALA A 36 -10.17 0.62 16.08
N THR A 37 -10.48 1.62 16.92
CA THR A 37 -11.62 1.50 17.85
C THR A 37 -12.86 2.04 17.17
N VAL A 38 -13.77 1.14 16.80
CA VAL A 38 -14.99 1.46 16.07
C VAL A 38 -16.18 1.36 17.01
N GLY A 39 -17.12 2.29 16.95
CA GLY A 39 -18.27 2.26 17.84
C GLY A 39 -19.35 3.28 17.51
N VAL A 40 -20.49 3.11 18.17
CA VAL A 40 -21.69 3.93 17.99
C VAL A 40 -22.37 4.16 19.34
N ALA A 41 -22.87 5.38 19.56
CA ALA A 41 -23.69 5.64 20.74
C ALA A 41 -25.00 4.86 20.60
N ALA A 42 -25.45 4.19 21.66
CA ALA A 42 -26.68 3.41 21.62
C ALA A 42 -27.91 4.26 21.25
N GLY A 43 -27.88 5.56 21.58
CA GLY A 43 -28.92 6.53 21.22
C GLY A 43 -28.97 6.89 19.73
N ASP A 44 -27.88 6.67 18.98
CA ASP A 44 -27.82 6.90 17.53
C ASP A 44 -28.29 5.67 16.74
N THR A 45 -28.58 4.57 17.45
CA THR A 45 -29.21 3.37 16.90
C THR A 45 -30.71 3.38 17.18
N GLY A 46 -31.47 2.49 16.53
CA GLY A 46 -32.89 2.32 16.87
C GLY A 46 -33.15 1.45 18.12
N LEU A 47 -32.22 1.35 19.07
CA LEU A 47 -32.40 0.61 20.32
C LEU A 47 -33.34 1.36 21.27
N ALA A 48 -34.19 0.63 21.99
CA ALA A 48 -34.94 1.24 23.09
C ALA A 48 -33.98 1.74 24.19
N ARG A 49 -34.29 2.88 24.80
CA ARG A 49 -33.50 3.44 25.89
C ARG A 49 -33.47 2.50 27.09
N ALA A 50 -32.28 2.20 27.59
CA ALA A 50 -32.07 1.31 28.73
C ALA A 50 -30.86 1.76 29.57
N PRO A 51 -30.73 1.32 30.82
CA PRO A 51 -29.57 1.64 31.65
C PRO A 51 -28.30 0.91 31.20
N ALA A 52 -28.43 -0.18 30.45
CA ALA A 52 -27.34 -0.90 29.79
C ALA A 52 -27.87 -1.72 28.61
N TYR A 53 -26.95 -2.26 27.82
CA TYR A 53 -27.22 -3.12 26.68
C TYR A 53 -26.40 -4.39 26.79
N ARG A 54 -27.02 -5.55 26.56
CA ARG A 54 -26.29 -6.81 26.42
C ARG A 54 -25.80 -6.95 24.99
N LEU A 55 -24.52 -7.24 24.83
CA LEU A 55 -23.87 -7.51 23.56
C LEU A 55 -23.59 -9.01 23.49
N HIS A 56 -24.20 -9.70 22.54
CA HIS A 56 -23.82 -11.06 22.20
C HIS A 56 -22.91 -11.01 20.97
N ASP A 57 -21.63 -11.30 21.15
CA ASP A 57 -20.66 -11.40 20.07
C ASP A 57 -20.97 -12.63 19.22
N VAL A 58 -21.32 -12.41 17.95
CA VAL A 58 -21.75 -13.47 17.04
C VAL A 58 -20.58 -14.39 16.65
N TRP A 59 -19.34 -13.91 16.74
CA TRP A 59 -18.16 -14.69 16.40
C TRP A 59 -17.68 -15.53 17.59
N SER A 60 -17.54 -14.91 18.77
CA SER A 60 -17.01 -15.62 19.94
C SER A 60 -18.07 -16.30 20.79
N GLY A 61 -19.36 -15.99 20.57
CA GLY A 61 -20.48 -16.47 21.39
C GLY A 61 -20.54 -15.87 22.79
N LYS A 62 -19.64 -14.94 23.14
CA LYS A 62 -19.56 -14.34 24.48
C LYS A 62 -20.60 -13.24 24.65
N ASP A 63 -21.13 -13.17 25.86
CA ASP A 63 -21.98 -12.06 26.29
C ASP A 63 -21.17 -11.04 27.07
N LEU A 64 -21.27 -9.78 26.64
CA LEU A 64 -20.74 -8.59 27.29
C LEU A 64 -21.87 -7.61 27.56
N GLN A 65 -21.59 -6.54 28.30
CA GLN A 65 -22.53 -5.42 28.44
C GLN A 65 -21.88 -4.06 28.22
N ALA A 66 -22.63 -3.16 27.59
CA ALA A 66 -22.27 -1.77 27.39
C ALA A 66 -23.25 -0.82 28.07
N GLY A 67 -22.76 0.34 28.50
CA GLY A 67 -23.56 1.42 29.07
C GLY A 67 -24.19 2.28 27.98
N THR A 68 -23.43 3.27 27.49
CA THR A 68 -23.92 4.27 26.51
C THR A 68 -23.44 4.02 25.08
N THR A 69 -22.29 3.36 24.93
CA THR A 69 -21.61 3.23 23.64
C THR A 69 -21.29 1.77 23.34
N ILE A 70 -21.65 1.30 22.15
CA ILE A 70 -21.32 -0.03 21.64
C ILE A 70 -20.05 0.12 20.82
N ALA A 71 -18.94 -0.45 21.28
CA ALA A 71 -17.65 -0.31 20.62
C ALA A 71 -16.79 -1.56 20.76
N ALA A 72 -15.86 -1.72 19.82
CA ALA A 72 -14.83 -2.76 19.81
C ALA A 72 -13.52 -2.20 19.26
N ALA A 73 -12.39 -2.81 19.63
CA ALA A 73 -11.15 -2.67 18.88
C ALA A 73 -11.20 -3.68 17.73
N VAL A 74 -11.17 -3.19 16.49
CA VAL A 74 -11.35 -3.97 15.27
C VAL A 74 -10.00 -3.99 14.53
N PRO A 75 -9.40 -5.19 14.31
CA PRO A 75 -8.17 -5.32 13.54
C PRO A 75 -8.28 -4.74 12.12
N PRO A 76 -7.14 -4.54 11.44
CA PRO A 76 -7.11 -4.22 10.01
C PRO A 76 -8.00 -5.17 9.20
N HIS A 77 -8.80 -4.62 8.27
CA HIS A 77 -9.76 -5.37 7.44
C HIS A 77 -10.75 -6.25 8.24
N GLY A 78 -10.92 -5.96 9.52
CA GLY A 78 -11.67 -6.76 10.48
C GLY A 78 -13.15 -6.37 10.59
N THR A 79 -13.98 -7.30 11.09
CA THR A 79 -15.37 -7.03 11.42
C THR A 79 -15.76 -7.64 12.77
N VAL A 80 -16.38 -6.87 13.65
CA VAL A 80 -17.03 -7.37 14.88
C VAL A 80 -18.54 -7.22 14.74
N VAL A 81 -19.30 -8.27 15.04
CA VAL A 81 -20.77 -8.24 14.96
C VAL A 81 -21.39 -8.58 16.31
N TYR A 82 -22.21 -7.67 16.82
CA TYR A 82 -22.99 -7.87 18.04
C TYR A 82 -24.47 -8.01 17.73
N ARG A 83 -25.13 -8.99 18.34
CA ARG A 83 -26.56 -8.92 18.61
C ARG A 83 -26.77 -8.15 19.92
N VAL A 84 -27.42 -7.01 19.84
CA VAL A 84 -27.58 -6.05 20.93
C VAL A 84 -29.02 -5.99 21.39
N ARG A 85 -29.24 -6.00 22.70
CA ARG A 85 -30.56 -5.82 23.31
C ARG A 85 -30.53 -5.02 24.61
N PRO A 86 -31.60 -4.26 24.92
CA PRO A 86 -31.78 -3.59 26.21
C PRO A 86 -31.62 -4.52 27.42
N MET A 87 -31.03 -4.02 28.51
CA MET A 87 -30.84 -4.76 29.75
C MET A 87 -30.98 -3.86 30.98
N ALA A 88 -31.60 -4.37 32.05
CA ALA A 88 -31.77 -3.65 33.32
C ALA A 88 -30.67 -3.94 34.37
N GLY A 89 -30.04 -5.11 34.32
CA GLY A 89 -29.08 -5.59 35.35
C GLY A 89 -27.65 -5.80 34.82
N PRO A 90 -26.83 -4.74 34.67
CA PRO A 90 -25.49 -4.85 34.08
C PRO A 90 -24.50 -5.71 34.86
N MET A 91 -24.67 -5.85 36.18
CA MET A 91 -23.74 -6.61 37.03
C MET A 91 -23.77 -8.13 36.84
N ALA A 92 -24.69 -8.67 36.02
CA ALA A 92 -24.75 -10.10 35.73
C ALA A 92 -23.81 -10.52 34.57
N VAL A 93 -23.37 -9.58 33.75
CA VAL A 93 -22.61 -9.82 32.51
C VAL A 93 -21.33 -8.97 32.56
N PRO A 94 -20.15 -9.50 32.16
CA PRO A 94 -18.92 -8.71 32.18
C PRO A 94 -19.03 -7.46 31.29
N PRO A 95 -18.43 -6.33 31.71
CA PRO A 95 -18.41 -5.11 30.92
C PRO A 95 -17.66 -5.32 29.61
N SER A 96 -18.12 -4.67 28.54
CA SER A 96 -17.33 -4.48 27.34
C SER A 96 -16.19 -3.51 27.65
N VAL A 97 -14.97 -3.89 27.30
CA VAL A 97 -13.77 -3.08 27.49
C VAL A 97 -13.04 -3.05 26.16
N THR A 98 -12.77 -1.87 25.62
CA THR A 98 -12.02 -1.72 24.37
C THR A 98 -10.55 -1.46 24.69
N VAL A 99 -9.65 -2.14 23.98
CA VAL A 99 -8.20 -1.93 24.05
C VAL A 99 -7.73 -1.46 22.68
N GLY A 100 -7.64 -0.14 22.52
CA GLY A 100 -7.05 0.49 21.34
C GLY A 100 -5.55 0.64 21.51
N ALA A 101 -4.82 0.66 20.39
CA ALA A 101 -3.39 0.93 20.39
C ALA A 101 -2.94 1.56 19.07
N GLY A 102 -1.88 2.35 19.13
CA GLY A 102 -1.19 2.90 17.97
C GLY A 102 0.31 2.90 18.20
N LEU A 103 1.06 2.51 17.18
CA LEU A 103 2.51 2.38 17.19
C LEU A 103 3.05 2.95 15.89
N ALA A 104 4.07 3.81 16.00
CA ALA A 104 4.84 4.23 14.84
C ALA A 104 5.75 3.09 14.38
N THR A 105 6.10 3.08 13.09
CA THR A 105 7.09 2.15 12.52
C THR A 105 8.36 2.13 13.37
N LEU A 106 8.88 0.93 13.56
CA LEU A 106 10.02 0.67 14.40
C LEU A 106 11.28 0.49 13.57
N VAL A 107 12.39 0.93 14.15
CA VAL A 107 13.73 0.71 13.61
C VAL A 107 14.49 -0.19 14.59
N PRO A 108 15.20 -1.22 14.12
CA PRO A 108 16.08 -2.03 14.96
C PRO A 108 17.14 -1.19 15.67
N GLY A 109 17.32 -1.48 16.95
CA GLY A 109 18.44 -1.00 17.75
C GLY A 109 18.07 -0.18 18.97
N ALA A 110 18.99 -0.17 19.94
CA ALA A 110 18.74 0.38 21.26
C ALA A 110 18.53 1.89 21.28
N GLU A 111 19.06 2.61 20.29
CA GLU A 111 18.93 4.06 20.18
C GLU A 111 17.61 4.50 19.52
N HIS A 112 16.85 3.55 18.96
CA HIS A 112 15.64 3.81 18.19
C HIS A 112 14.39 3.26 18.88
N ALA A 113 14.12 3.74 20.10
CA ALA A 113 12.91 3.34 20.83
C ALA A 113 11.65 3.97 20.20
N GLY A 114 10.76 3.14 19.66
CA GLY A 114 9.46 3.58 19.18
C GLY A 114 8.46 3.83 20.31
N VAL A 115 7.46 4.66 20.03
CA VAL A 115 6.42 5.02 20.99
C VAL A 115 5.14 4.25 20.67
N LEU A 116 4.75 3.36 21.57
CA LEU A 116 3.44 2.71 21.57
C LEU A 116 2.52 3.46 22.53
N THR A 117 1.31 3.79 22.08
CA THR A 117 0.24 4.30 22.94
C THR A 117 -0.88 3.28 23.00
N THR A 118 -1.28 2.88 24.21
CA THR A 118 -2.43 1.99 24.45
C THR A 118 -3.52 2.76 25.17
N MET A 119 -4.78 2.54 24.80
CA MET A 119 -5.95 3.15 25.42
C MET A 119 -6.96 2.06 25.82
N VAL A 120 -7.18 1.90 27.12
CA VAL A 120 -8.19 0.98 27.67
C VAL A 120 -9.40 1.78 28.10
N THR A 121 -10.56 1.54 27.49
CA THR A 121 -11.81 2.24 27.82
C THR A 121 -12.83 1.26 28.38
N ASP A 122 -13.41 1.57 29.53
CA ASP A 122 -14.56 0.84 30.07
C ASP A 122 -15.82 1.27 29.32
N ARG A 123 -16.43 0.38 28.53
CA ARG A 123 -17.70 0.65 27.85
C ARG A 123 -18.89 0.11 28.61
N GLY A 124 -18.68 -0.54 29.75
CA GLY A 124 -19.74 -1.11 30.57
C GLY A 124 -20.49 -0.06 31.41
N GLY A 125 -21.65 -0.45 31.94
CA GLY A 125 -22.45 0.41 32.83
C GLY A 125 -21.94 0.52 34.28
N THR A 126 -20.83 -0.13 34.64
CA THR A 126 -20.26 -0.12 36.00
C THR A 126 -18.75 -0.08 35.94
N GLY A 127 -18.13 0.79 36.74
CA GLY A 127 -16.68 1.01 36.71
C GLY A 127 -15.85 -0.24 37.02
N LEU A 128 -14.66 -0.29 36.42
CA LEU A 128 -13.64 -1.31 36.64
C LEU A 128 -12.78 -1.01 37.86
N THR A 129 -12.13 -2.04 38.38
CA THR A 129 -11.18 -1.96 39.50
C THR A 129 -9.90 -2.71 39.18
N GLY A 130 -8.77 -2.26 39.72
CA GLY A 130 -7.48 -2.95 39.54
C GLY A 130 -7.07 -3.13 38.08
N VAL A 131 -7.34 -2.13 37.23
CA VAL A 131 -7.02 -2.17 35.80
C VAL A 131 -5.50 -2.20 35.65
N ARG A 132 -5.00 -3.13 34.84
CA ARG A 132 -3.59 -3.28 34.49
C ARG A 132 -3.46 -3.63 33.03
N VAL A 133 -2.60 -2.91 32.33
CA VAL A 133 -2.24 -3.16 30.94
C VAL A 133 -0.89 -3.88 30.89
N ARG A 134 -0.76 -4.88 30.02
CA ARG A 134 0.49 -5.55 29.68
C ARG A 134 0.62 -5.60 28.17
N VAL A 135 1.85 -5.43 27.68
CA VAL A 135 2.20 -5.59 26.27
C VAL A 135 3.18 -6.75 26.17
N GLN A 136 2.86 -7.72 25.31
CA GLN A 136 3.70 -8.85 24.97
C GLN A 136 4.25 -8.63 23.57
N ALA A 137 5.57 -8.70 23.43
CA ALA A 137 6.29 -8.50 22.18
C ALA A 137 7.06 -9.79 21.81
N PRO A 138 7.56 -9.90 20.57
CA PRO A 138 8.43 -10.99 20.16
C PRO A 138 9.63 -11.16 21.11
N GLN A 139 10.21 -12.37 21.10
CA GLN A 139 11.38 -12.66 21.91
C GLN A 139 12.52 -11.67 21.63
N GLY A 140 13.16 -11.18 22.68
CA GLY A 140 14.27 -10.23 22.61
C GLY A 140 13.85 -8.76 22.58
N TRP A 141 12.61 -8.45 22.20
CA TRP A 141 12.11 -7.08 22.23
C TRP A 141 11.93 -6.59 23.66
N THR A 142 12.16 -5.31 23.89
CA THR A 142 11.95 -4.68 25.19
C THR A 142 10.77 -3.72 25.11
N VAL A 143 9.79 -3.88 26.00
CA VAL A 143 8.65 -2.95 26.12
C VAL A 143 8.59 -2.39 27.53
N ARG A 144 8.70 -1.07 27.68
CA ARG A 144 8.73 -0.39 28.98
C ARG A 144 7.67 0.69 29.05
N PRO A 145 6.79 0.71 30.08
CA PRO A 145 5.84 1.78 30.25
C PRO A 145 6.56 3.08 30.62
N THR A 146 6.26 4.17 29.91
CA THR A 146 6.73 5.53 30.21
C THR A 146 5.69 6.35 30.97
N SER A 147 4.44 5.88 31.01
CA SER A 147 3.40 6.39 31.92
C SER A 147 2.73 5.24 32.68
N PRO A 148 1.89 5.49 33.71
CA PRO A 148 1.31 4.43 34.52
C PRO A 148 0.50 3.41 33.69
N PRO A 149 0.86 2.10 33.74
CA PRO A 149 0.10 1.03 33.06
C PRO A 149 -1.04 0.48 33.92
N THR A 150 -1.41 1.17 34.99
CA THR A 150 -2.39 0.69 35.97
C THR A 150 -3.29 1.81 36.48
N ALA A 151 -4.55 1.48 36.76
CA ALA A 151 -5.49 2.35 37.45
C ALA A 151 -6.24 1.57 38.55
N GLY A 152 -6.33 2.13 39.75
CA GLY A 152 -7.05 1.50 40.85
C GLY A 152 -8.55 1.36 40.59
N LYS A 153 -9.15 2.36 39.93
CA LYS A 153 -10.53 2.39 39.45
C LYS A 153 -10.59 3.07 38.08
N LEU A 154 -11.51 2.63 37.23
CA LEU A 154 -11.84 3.27 35.96
C LEU A 154 -13.36 3.43 35.91
N ALA A 155 -13.85 4.65 35.75
CA ALA A 155 -15.30 4.90 35.65
C ALA A 155 -15.84 4.45 34.28
N PRO A 156 -17.16 4.20 34.14
CA PRO A 156 -17.79 4.02 32.84
C PRO A 156 -17.42 5.13 31.87
N ASP A 157 -17.13 4.74 30.62
CA ASP A 157 -16.67 5.57 29.50
C ASP A 157 -15.33 6.32 29.74
N ALA A 158 -14.68 6.15 30.90
CA ALA A 158 -13.33 6.66 31.14
C ALA A 158 -12.26 5.77 30.49
N ALA A 159 -11.14 6.38 30.14
CA ALA A 159 -10.01 5.69 29.53
C ALA A 159 -8.73 5.76 30.38
N LEU A 160 -7.98 4.67 30.42
CA LEU A 160 -6.59 4.63 30.87
C LEU A 160 -5.69 4.65 29.62
N THR A 161 -4.97 5.75 29.43
CA THR A 161 -3.98 5.89 28.37
C THR A 161 -2.59 5.64 28.94
N THR A 162 -1.85 4.72 28.33
CA THR A 162 -0.48 4.39 28.70
C THR A 162 0.45 4.54 27.50
N THR A 163 1.56 5.24 27.68
CA THR A 163 2.65 5.31 26.69
C THR A 163 3.74 4.32 27.06
N TRP A 164 4.35 3.72 26.04
CA TRP A 164 5.40 2.72 26.17
C TRP A 164 6.54 3.02 25.21
N GLN A 165 7.76 2.74 25.64
CA GLN A 165 8.91 2.60 24.77
C GLN A 165 9.03 1.15 24.31
N VAL A 166 9.10 0.94 23.00
CA VAL A 166 9.33 -0.36 22.36
C VAL A 166 10.69 -0.32 21.69
N THR A 167 11.57 -1.26 22.04
CA THR A 167 12.90 -1.39 21.44
C THR A 167 12.99 -2.72 20.72
N VAL A 168 13.33 -2.64 19.43
CA VAL A 168 13.55 -3.79 18.55
C VAL A 168 15.03 -4.18 18.63
N PRO A 169 15.39 -5.48 18.77
CA PRO A 169 16.78 -5.91 18.78
C PRO A 169 17.51 -5.51 17.49
N ASP A 170 18.80 -5.16 17.62
CA ASP A 170 19.69 -4.95 16.47
C ASP A 170 19.66 -6.16 15.52
N GLY A 171 19.67 -5.89 14.21
CA GLY A 171 19.66 -6.92 13.18
C GLY A 171 18.33 -7.63 12.98
N SER A 172 17.25 -7.20 13.64
CA SER A 172 15.89 -7.67 13.31
C SER A 172 15.57 -7.36 11.85
N ALA A 173 15.02 -8.34 11.13
CA ALA A 173 14.64 -8.17 9.74
C ALA A 173 13.47 -7.19 9.61
N ALA A 174 13.38 -6.49 8.49
CA ALA A 174 12.19 -5.73 8.14
C ALA A 174 10.96 -6.66 8.04
N GLY A 175 9.79 -6.14 8.38
CA GLY A 175 8.52 -6.88 8.32
C GLY A 175 7.58 -6.56 9.47
N ARG A 176 6.47 -7.30 9.52
CA ARG A 176 5.42 -7.14 10.54
C ARG A 176 5.60 -8.13 11.69
N TYR A 177 5.57 -7.62 12.91
CA TYR A 177 5.76 -8.40 14.13
C TYR A 177 4.56 -8.23 15.07
N PRO A 178 3.90 -9.32 15.49
CA PRO A 178 2.71 -9.21 16.32
C PRO A 178 3.05 -8.81 17.75
N LEU A 179 2.34 -7.81 18.26
CA LEU A 179 2.24 -7.44 19.67
C LEU A 179 0.87 -7.84 20.20
N THR A 180 0.82 -8.35 21.43
CA THR A 180 -0.43 -8.61 22.14
C THR A 180 -0.56 -7.66 23.31
N ILE A 181 -1.60 -6.82 23.30
CA ILE A 181 -1.92 -5.93 24.43
C ILE A 181 -3.06 -6.55 25.21
N THR A 182 -2.85 -6.77 26.52
CA THR A 182 -3.86 -7.34 27.42
C THR A 182 -4.18 -6.36 28.55
N ALA A 183 -5.45 -6.01 28.69
CA ALA A 183 -6.00 -5.30 29.83
C ALA A 183 -6.66 -6.29 30.79
N SER A 184 -6.12 -6.47 31.99
CA SER A 184 -6.74 -7.24 33.08
C SER A 184 -7.42 -6.31 34.08
N TYR A 185 -8.59 -6.69 34.58
CA TYR A 185 -9.39 -5.85 35.48
C TYR A 185 -10.35 -6.69 36.34
N GLY A 186 -10.82 -6.13 37.44
CA GLY A 186 -11.91 -6.64 38.27
C GLY A 186 -13.21 -5.86 38.02
N TRP A 187 -14.34 -6.54 37.93
CA TRP A 187 -15.65 -5.92 37.68
C TRP A 187 -16.74 -6.38 38.67
N GLY A 188 -17.78 -5.56 38.81
CA GLY A 188 -18.89 -5.80 39.74
C GLY A 188 -18.51 -5.67 41.22
N PRO A 189 -19.46 -5.91 42.14
CA PRO A 189 -19.27 -5.68 43.57
C PRO A 189 -18.30 -6.69 44.21
N HIS A 190 -18.05 -7.82 43.54
CA HIS A 190 -17.13 -8.87 43.99
C HIS A 190 -15.76 -8.83 43.29
N HIS A 191 -15.45 -7.78 42.52
CA HIS A 191 -14.19 -7.64 41.81
C HIS A 191 -13.83 -8.88 40.96
N ARG A 192 -14.80 -9.43 40.24
CA ARG A 192 -14.62 -10.64 39.43
C ARG A 192 -13.53 -10.38 38.38
N PRO A 193 -12.49 -11.24 38.28
CA PRO A 193 -11.41 -11.02 37.34
C PRO A 193 -11.90 -11.24 35.90
N ALA A 194 -11.45 -10.38 34.99
CA ALA A 194 -11.63 -10.50 33.55
C ALA A 194 -10.43 -9.90 32.83
N ALA A 195 -10.30 -10.21 31.54
CA ALA A 195 -9.30 -9.59 30.68
C ALA A 195 -9.82 -9.46 29.25
N THR A 196 -9.37 -8.40 28.58
CA THR A 196 -9.55 -8.19 27.14
C THR A 196 -8.17 -8.07 26.51
N SER A 197 -7.98 -8.70 25.35
CA SER A 197 -6.73 -8.60 24.58
C SER A 197 -7.00 -8.17 23.15
N THR A 198 -6.05 -7.43 22.58
CA THR A 198 -6.05 -7.00 21.19
C THR A 198 -4.67 -7.21 20.60
N GLY A 199 -4.61 -7.66 19.34
CA GLY A 199 -3.38 -7.74 18.57
C GLY A 199 -3.09 -6.43 17.84
N LEU A 200 -1.81 -6.09 17.73
CA LEU A 200 -1.30 -4.98 16.92
C LEU A 200 -0.04 -5.48 16.21
N ASP A 201 0.03 -5.32 14.89
CA ASP A 201 1.26 -5.61 14.17
C ASP A 201 2.17 -4.37 14.23
N ALA A 202 3.43 -4.60 14.58
CA ALA A 202 4.48 -3.60 14.57
C ALA A 202 5.28 -3.74 13.27
N ASP A 203 5.22 -2.71 12.42
CA ASP A 203 6.07 -2.63 11.23
C ASP A 203 7.50 -2.28 11.65
N VAL A 204 8.45 -3.09 11.21
CA VAL A 204 9.89 -2.86 11.38
C VAL A 204 10.50 -2.57 10.03
N VAL A 205 11.26 -1.48 9.95
CA VAL A 205 12.04 -1.11 8.75
C VAL A 205 13.53 -1.18 9.05
N THR A 206 14.31 -1.58 8.05
CA THR A 206 15.77 -1.63 8.10
C THR A 206 16.35 -0.69 7.07
N ALA A 207 17.58 -0.24 7.30
CA ALA A 207 18.33 0.51 6.29
C ALA A 207 18.47 -0.31 4.99
N PRO A 208 18.42 0.34 3.81
CA PRO A 208 18.68 -0.33 2.55
C PRO A 208 20.07 -0.98 2.53
N ALA A 209 20.17 -2.15 1.89
CA ALA A 209 21.44 -2.81 1.67
C ALA A 209 22.36 -1.96 0.77
N SER A 210 23.66 -2.26 0.78
CA SER A 210 24.61 -1.63 -0.16
C SER A 210 24.15 -1.86 -1.60
N GLY A 211 24.09 -0.80 -2.39
CA GLY A 211 23.56 -0.84 -3.75
C GLY A 211 22.96 0.50 -4.17
N ARG A 212 22.50 0.56 -5.42
CA ARG A 212 21.64 1.64 -5.92
C ARG A 212 20.22 1.11 -6.01
N TRP A 213 19.26 1.90 -5.53
CA TRP A 213 17.87 1.48 -5.40
C TRP A 213 16.94 2.53 -5.98
N HIS A 214 15.96 2.10 -6.76
CA HIS A 214 14.78 2.93 -6.98
C HIS A 214 14.06 3.09 -5.64
N LEU A 215 13.77 4.34 -5.22
CA LEU A 215 13.05 4.54 -3.95
C LEU A 215 11.68 3.86 -3.97
N SER A 216 11.05 3.75 -5.14
CA SER A 216 9.77 3.07 -5.30
C SER A 216 9.80 1.55 -5.03
N ALA A 217 10.99 0.95 -4.95
CA ALA A 217 11.19 -0.44 -4.59
C ALA A 217 11.59 -0.64 -3.11
N LEU A 218 11.70 0.45 -2.34
CA LEU A 218 12.06 0.42 -0.92
C LEU A 218 10.84 0.69 -0.04
N PRO A 219 10.77 0.06 1.15
CA PRO A 219 9.68 0.35 2.09
C PRO A 219 9.83 1.75 2.68
N THR A 220 8.72 2.46 2.81
CA THR A 220 8.66 3.69 3.59
C THR A 220 8.70 3.38 5.09
N ALA A 221 9.24 4.31 5.87
CA ALA A 221 9.27 4.26 7.32
C ALA A 221 8.01 4.85 7.96
N ALA A 222 7.07 5.36 7.18
CA ALA A 222 5.75 5.77 7.61
C ALA A 222 4.71 5.38 6.53
N GLU A 223 3.46 5.22 6.96
CA GLU A 223 2.34 5.02 6.03
C GLU A 223 2.20 6.22 5.10
N THR A 224 1.77 5.94 3.88
CA THR A 224 1.61 6.95 2.84
C THR A 224 0.49 6.55 1.88
N ASP A 225 -0.15 7.55 1.30
CA ASP A 225 -1.10 7.40 0.19
C ASP A 225 -0.41 7.54 -1.18
N ALA A 226 0.92 7.58 -1.23
CA ALA A 226 1.68 7.69 -2.47
C ALA A 226 1.49 6.48 -3.37
N GLU A 227 1.45 6.75 -4.68
CA GLU A 227 1.42 5.72 -5.71
C GLU A 227 2.85 5.41 -6.19
N PHE A 228 3.21 4.13 -6.13
CA PHE A 228 4.55 3.66 -6.47
C PHE A 228 4.61 3.27 -7.96
N ASP A 229 5.57 3.84 -8.68
CA ASP A 229 5.73 3.70 -10.14
C ASP A 229 4.52 4.19 -10.97
N GLN A 230 3.65 5.01 -10.37
CA GLN A 230 2.47 5.62 -10.99
C GLN A 230 2.23 7.04 -10.43
N SER A 231 1.50 7.88 -11.17
CA SER A 231 0.98 9.16 -10.67
C SER A 231 -0.18 8.94 -9.69
N VAL A 232 -0.74 9.98 -9.08
CA VAL A 232 -1.97 9.87 -8.27
C VAL A 232 -3.20 9.95 -9.17
N GLY A 233 -3.92 8.87 -9.44
CA GLY A 233 -5.02 8.89 -10.43
C GLY A 233 -6.39 9.33 -9.87
N GLY A 234 -6.50 9.51 -8.55
CA GLY A 234 -7.76 9.79 -7.89
C GLY A 234 -7.77 9.39 -6.43
N ALA A 235 -8.81 8.64 -6.02
CA ALA A 235 -9.03 8.27 -4.62
C ALA A 235 -8.67 6.81 -4.32
N GLY A 236 -8.31 6.01 -5.34
CA GLY A 236 -7.94 4.61 -5.17
C GLY A 236 -6.46 4.39 -5.43
N ILE A 237 -5.81 3.54 -4.64
CA ILE A 237 -4.42 3.15 -4.91
C ILE A 237 -4.34 2.38 -6.25
N GLY A 238 -3.39 2.75 -7.10
CA GLY A 238 -3.11 2.10 -8.39
C GLY A 238 -4.06 2.51 -9.52
N ASP A 239 -4.82 3.60 -9.33
CA ASP A 239 -5.67 4.18 -10.37
C ASP A 239 -4.91 5.16 -11.28
N GLY A 240 -3.69 5.56 -10.91
CA GLY A 240 -2.80 6.46 -11.64
C GLY A 240 -2.29 5.95 -12.99
N ASN A 241 -1.76 6.91 -13.77
CA ASN A 241 -1.06 6.68 -15.02
C ASN A 241 0.45 6.45 -14.76
N LEU A 242 1.24 6.24 -15.82
CA LEU A 242 2.67 6.46 -15.70
C LEU A 242 2.94 7.92 -15.35
N ILE A 243 3.88 8.14 -14.44
CA ILE A 243 4.37 9.47 -14.05
C ILE A 243 4.76 10.22 -15.32
N THR A 244 4.17 11.40 -15.54
CA THR A 244 4.42 12.18 -16.76
C THR A 244 4.63 13.64 -16.42
N ILE A 245 5.83 14.15 -16.70
CA ILE A 245 6.18 15.56 -16.44
C ILE A 245 6.55 16.25 -17.75
N ALA A 246 5.75 17.24 -18.16
CA ALA A 246 5.94 18.00 -19.40
C ALA A 246 6.10 17.11 -20.65
N GLY A 247 5.30 16.04 -20.72
CA GLY A 247 5.30 15.06 -21.81
C GLY A 247 6.37 13.97 -21.73
N HIS A 248 7.20 13.97 -20.68
CA HIS A 248 8.19 12.91 -20.45
C HIS A 248 7.65 11.85 -19.51
N TYR A 249 7.58 10.60 -19.98
CA TYR A 249 7.10 9.46 -19.20
C TYR A 249 8.22 8.85 -18.36
N TYR A 250 7.89 8.46 -17.13
CA TYR A 250 8.77 7.74 -16.22
C TYR A 250 8.12 6.43 -15.77
N THR A 251 8.91 5.35 -15.79
CA THR A 251 8.46 3.99 -15.41
C THR A 251 8.80 3.63 -13.96
N ARG A 252 9.42 4.59 -13.26
CA ARG A 252 9.82 4.52 -11.85
C ARG A 252 9.54 5.85 -11.18
N GLY A 253 9.00 5.82 -9.97
CA GLY A 253 8.80 7.05 -9.20
C GLY A 253 7.77 6.92 -8.09
N LEU A 254 7.45 8.07 -7.50
CA LEU A 254 6.51 8.20 -6.40
C LEU A 254 5.57 9.35 -6.74
N GLY A 255 4.31 9.04 -7.05
CA GLY A 255 3.25 10.04 -7.23
C GLY A 255 2.62 10.40 -5.88
N VAL A 256 2.48 11.69 -5.60
CA VAL A 256 1.89 12.20 -4.35
C VAL A 256 0.90 13.34 -4.61
N ALA A 257 0.01 13.61 -3.66
CA ALA A 257 -0.89 14.77 -3.68
C ALA A 257 -0.48 15.78 -2.61
N ALA A 258 -0.10 17.00 -3.01
CA ALA A 258 0.36 18.03 -2.09
C ALA A 258 -0.75 18.49 -1.11
N PRO A 259 -0.44 18.88 0.14
CA PRO A 259 0.84 18.65 0.80
C PRO A 259 1.02 17.19 1.18
N ASP A 260 2.24 16.67 1.02
CA ASP A 260 2.60 15.30 1.39
C ASP A 260 4.03 15.23 1.96
N GLU A 261 4.30 14.21 2.78
CA GLU A 261 5.64 13.87 3.25
C GLU A 261 5.85 12.35 3.25
N LEU A 262 6.83 11.90 2.47
CA LEU A 262 7.32 10.53 2.49
C LEU A 262 8.55 10.42 3.40
N LEU A 263 8.58 9.38 4.25
CA LEU A 263 9.71 9.13 5.14
C LEU A 263 10.39 7.81 4.78
N TYR A 264 11.70 7.84 4.54
CA TYR A 264 12.55 6.65 4.44
C TYR A 264 13.57 6.59 5.58
N TYR A 265 13.84 5.37 6.07
CA TYR A 265 14.92 5.14 7.04
C TYR A 265 16.18 4.69 6.31
N LEU A 266 17.28 5.44 6.48
CA LEU A 266 18.56 5.22 5.80
C LEU A 266 19.63 4.56 6.69
N GLY A 267 19.46 4.61 8.01
CA GLY A 267 20.41 4.03 8.98
C GLY A 267 21.86 4.52 8.87
N GLY A 268 22.10 5.70 8.28
CA GLY A 268 23.44 6.26 8.11
C GLY A 268 24.27 5.60 7.02
N THR A 269 23.73 4.64 6.25
CA THR A 269 24.48 3.85 5.26
C THR A 269 24.42 4.42 3.85
N CYS A 270 23.54 5.39 3.60
CA CYS A 270 23.33 5.95 2.27
C CYS A 270 24.16 7.22 2.04
N SER A 271 24.52 7.49 0.78
CA SER A 271 25.43 8.59 0.40
C SER A 271 24.77 9.67 -0.43
N SER A 272 23.80 9.33 -1.28
CA SER A 272 23.13 10.29 -2.15
C SER A 272 21.76 9.84 -2.63
N LEU A 273 20.91 10.83 -2.93
CA LEU A 273 19.67 10.69 -3.68
C LEU A 273 19.75 11.59 -4.93
N THR A 274 19.33 11.07 -6.07
CA THR A 274 19.07 11.85 -7.29
C THR A 274 17.67 11.52 -7.79
N THR A 275 16.91 12.53 -8.21
CA THR A 275 15.52 12.37 -8.69
C THR A 275 15.16 13.56 -9.56
N ASP A 276 14.34 13.34 -10.57
CA ASP A 276 13.61 14.41 -11.23
C ASP A 276 12.34 14.69 -10.45
N VAL A 277 11.86 15.94 -10.50
CA VAL A 277 10.61 16.35 -9.84
C VAL A 277 9.78 17.27 -10.72
N GLY A 278 8.47 17.24 -10.57
CA GLY A 278 7.54 18.10 -11.31
C GLY A 278 6.08 17.85 -10.94
N VAL A 279 5.20 18.75 -11.40
CA VAL A 279 3.74 18.54 -11.33
C VAL A 279 3.37 17.56 -12.45
N ASP A 280 2.58 16.54 -12.16
CA ASP A 280 2.15 15.56 -13.16
C ASP A 280 1.27 16.25 -14.22
N ASP A 281 1.36 15.80 -15.47
CA ASP A 281 0.64 16.36 -16.61
C ASP A 281 -0.90 16.24 -16.50
N GLU A 282 -1.42 15.36 -15.63
CA GLU A 282 -2.85 15.29 -15.36
C GLU A 282 -3.38 16.46 -14.52
N ASP A 283 -2.52 17.15 -13.77
CA ASP A 283 -2.85 18.39 -13.07
C ASP A 283 -2.58 19.62 -13.95
N ASN A 284 -3.65 20.37 -14.26
CA ASN A 284 -3.62 21.50 -15.18
C ASN A 284 -3.56 22.89 -14.52
N ALA A 285 -3.56 23.00 -13.19
CA ALA A 285 -3.62 24.30 -12.50
C ALA A 285 -2.83 24.36 -11.18
N GLY A 286 -2.29 23.24 -10.73
CA GLY A 286 -1.56 23.06 -9.50
C GLY A 286 -0.19 23.73 -9.46
N THR A 287 0.34 23.83 -8.24
CA THR A 287 1.75 24.15 -8.01
C THR A 287 2.31 23.24 -6.95
N ALA A 288 3.57 22.85 -7.11
CA ALA A 288 4.29 22.00 -6.17
C ALA A 288 5.68 22.56 -5.90
N ARG A 289 6.18 22.33 -4.68
CA ARG A 289 7.55 22.59 -4.25
C ARG A 289 8.05 21.33 -3.58
N PHE A 290 9.10 20.77 -4.14
CA PHE A 290 9.77 19.59 -3.63
C PHE A 290 10.91 20.01 -2.72
N THR A 291 11.02 19.37 -1.57
CA THR A 291 12.12 19.58 -0.62
C THR A 291 12.62 18.24 -0.12
N VAL A 292 13.92 17.99 -0.28
CA VAL A 292 14.60 16.83 0.31
C VAL A 292 15.20 17.25 1.64
N TYR A 293 14.93 16.48 2.68
CA TYR A 293 15.49 16.66 4.01
C TYR A 293 16.53 15.57 4.31
N ALA A 294 17.58 15.96 5.01
CA ALA A 294 18.53 15.09 5.66
C ALA A 294 18.28 15.17 7.17
N ASP A 295 17.72 14.09 7.73
CA ASP A 295 17.08 14.11 9.04
C ASP A 295 16.04 15.24 9.11
N ASP A 296 16.18 16.22 10.01
CA ASP A 296 15.25 17.34 10.14
C ASP A 296 15.71 18.61 9.39
N THR A 297 16.72 18.51 8.51
CA THR A 297 17.33 19.67 7.82
C THR A 297 17.08 19.63 6.32
N ALA A 298 16.45 20.66 5.76
CA ALA A 298 16.28 20.78 4.30
C ALA A 298 17.66 20.94 3.62
N VAL A 299 17.95 20.09 2.63
CA VAL A 299 19.25 20.08 1.93
C VAL A 299 19.16 20.50 0.47
N VAL A 300 18.02 20.29 -0.19
CA VAL A 300 17.77 20.78 -1.56
C VAL A 300 16.26 21.00 -1.79
N SER A 301 15.91 21.99 -2.61
CA SER A 301 14.54 22.27 -3.02
C SER A 301 14.47 22.68 -4.48
N SER A 302 13.39 22.31 -5.17
CA SER A 302 13.10 22.70 -6.55
C SER A 302 12.71 24.18 -6.71
N GLY A 303 12.32 24.84 -5.61
CA GLY A 303 11.48 26.03 -5.72
C GLY A 303 10.05 25.68 -6.14
N THR A 304 9.23 26.69 -6.42
CA THR A 304 7.83 26.47 -6.85
C THR A 304 7.80 26.13 -8.34
N MET A 305 7.19 25.00 -8.67
CA MET A 305 6.93 24.50 -10.01
C MET A 305 5.43 24.60 -10.30
N ALA A 306 5.08 24.85 -11.57
CA ALA A 306 3.70 24.95 -12.03
C ALA A 306 3.39 23.81 -13.00
N SER A 307 2.10 23.47 -13.14
CA SER A 307 1.59 22.56 -14.17
C SER A 307 2.16 22.87 -15.55
N GLY A 308 2.58 21.82 -16.28
CA GLY A 308 3.21 21.91 -17.60
C GLY A 308 4.65 22.46 -17.61
N GLY A 309 5.24 22.71 -16.43
CA GLY A 309 6.65 23.06 -16.30
C GLY A 309 7.57 21.84 -16.49
N ALA A 310 8.75 22.06 -17.08
CA ALA A 310 9.74 21.00 -17.25
C ALA A 310 10.22 20.44 -15.90
N ALA A 311 10.55 19.15 -15.89
CA ALA A 311 11.12 18.48 -14.72
C ALA A 311 12.43 19.16 -14.27
N THR A 312 12.68 19.14 -12.96
CA THR A 312 13.93 19.63 -12.36
C THR A 312 14.64 18.48 -11.65
N THR A 313 15.91 18.25 -11.98
CA THR A 313 16.73 17.26 -11.27
C THR A 313 17.20 17.81 -9.92
N LEU A 314 16.90 17.10 -8.85
CA LEU A 314 17.44 17.33 -7.51
C LEU A 314 18.51 16.29 -7.19
N THR A 315 19.55 16.72 -6.49
CA THR A 315 20.58 15.82 -5.94
C THR A 315 20.91 16.23 -4.51
N ALA A 316 20.88 15.26 -3.60
CA ALA A 316 21.13 15.46 -2.17
C ALA A 316 22.28 14.56 -1.69
N GLY A 317 23.18 15.10 -0.88
CA GLY A 317 24.19 14.33 -0.15
C GLY A 317 23.61 13.82 1.18
N LEU A 318 23.75 12.53 1.46
CA LEU A 318 23.08 11.83 2.56
C LEU A 318 24.04 11.09 3.50
N SER A 319 25.34 11.37 3.44
CA SER A 319 26.35 10.68 4.25
C SER A 319 26.08 10.81 5.75
N GLY A 320 25.90 9.66 6.43
CA GLY A 320 25.66 9.60 7.88
C GLY A 320 24.23 9.96 8.32
N ILE A 321 23.32 10.18 7.37
CA ILE A 321 21.93 10.59 7.64
C ILE A 321 21.07 9.39 8.01
N GLN A 322 20.21 9.55 9.02
CA GLN A 322 19.35 8.47 9.53
C GLN A 322 18.01 8.40 8.80
N ARG A 323 17.42 9.56 8.49
CA ARG A 323 16.09 9.69 7.90
C ARG A 323 16.12 10.58 6.66
N LEU A 324 15.31 10.20 5.68
CA LEU A 324 15.09 10.94 4.45
C LEU A 324 13.60 11.29 4.33
N PRO A 325 13.17 12.44 4.90
CA PRO A 325 11.90 13.04 4.55
C PRO A 325 11.95 13.67 3.15
N LEU A 326 10.94 13.37 2.34
CA LEU A 326 10.68 13.98 1.04
C LEU A 326 9.35 14.71 1.13
N ALA A 327 9.38 16.04 1.15
CA ALA A 327 8.17 16.84 1.31
C ALA A 327 7.77 17.50 0.00
N VAL A 328 6.47 17.51 -0.27
CA VAL A 328 5.84 18.30 -1.32
C VAL A 328 4.87 19.28 -0.68
N ASP A 329 5.11 20.57 -0.89
CA ASP A 329 4.18 21.65 -0.52
C ASP A 329 3.59 22.29 -1.77
N GLY A 330 2.45 22.97 -1.67
CA GLY A 330 1.89 23.70 -2.80
C GLY A 330 0.39 23.92 -2.72
N THR A 331 -0.24 23.94 -3.89
CA THR A 331 -1.70 23.94 -3.97
C THR A 331 -2.22 22.60 -3.44
N ALA A 332 -3.18 22.64 -2.50
CA ALA A 332 -3.71 21.42 -1.92
C ALA A 332 -4.40 20.54 -2.98
N GLY A 333 -4.08 19.25 -2.98
CA GLY A 333 -4.52 18.27 -3.97
C GLY A 333 -3.70 18.26 -5.26
N THR A 334 -2.60 19.01 -5.37
CA THR A 334 -1.79 18.97 -6.60
C THR A 334 -1.05 17.65 -6.75
N HIS A 335 -1.24 16.99 -7.89
CA HIS A 335 -0.56 15.75 -8.22
C HIS A 335 0.87 16.06 -8.65
N ALA A 336 1.83 15.45 -7.98
CA ALA A 336 3.22 15.84 -8.00
C ALA A 336 4.10 14.60 -7.89
N ASP A 337 5.16 14.53 -8.68
CA ASP A 337 5.94 13.31 -8.80
C ASP A 337 7.40 13.49 -8.40
N TRP A 338 7.90 12.50 -7.67
CA TRP A 338 9.32 12.21 -7.58
C TRP A 338 9.65 11.17 -8.64
N ALA A 339 10.14 11.63 -9.80
CA ALA A 339 10.38 10.82 -10.98
C ALA A 339 11.80 10.20 -10.97
N ALA A 340 11.86 8.89 -11.22
CA ALA A 340 13.07 8.06 -11.19
C ALA A 340 14.04 8.31 -10.01
N PRO A 341 13.55 8.35 -8.74
CA PRO A 341 14.40 8.58 -7.59
C PRO A 341 15.35 7.41 -7.35
N VAL A 342 16.66 7.67 -7.39
CA VAL A 342 17.72 6.70 -7.15
C VAL A 342 18.47 7.03 -5.88
N LEU A 343 18.38 6.13 -4.90
CA LEU A 343 19.12 6.16 -3.65
C LEU A 343 20.40 5.31 -3.77
N THR A 344 21.55 5.86 -3.39
CA THR A 344 22.83 5.14 -3.38
C THR A 344 23.26 4.86 -1.95
N CYS A 345 23.56 3.60 -1.63
CA CYS A 345 23.95 3.17 -0.30
C CYS A 345 25.18 2.27 -0.28
N GLY A 346 25.88 2.28 0.86
CA GLY A 346 27.09 1.51 1.10
C GLY A 346 28.23 1.94 0.17
N SER A 347 28.88 0.96 -0.46
CA SER A 347 30.04 1.19 -1.34
C SER A 347 29.67 1.27 -2.82
N ALA A 348 28.37 1.39 -3.16
CA ALA A 348 27.93 1.40 -4.54
C ALA A 348 28.45 2.64 -5.29
N GLY A 349 28.94 2.41 -6.50
CA GLY A 349 29.40 3.45 -7.42
C GLY A 349 28.31 3.90 -8.41
N PRO A 350 28.53 5.01 -9.12
CA PRO A 350 27.57 5.53 -10.11
C PRO A 350 27.26 4.58 -11.28
N ASP A 351 28.16 3.63 -11.57
CA ASP A 351 28.03 2.68 -12.66
C ASP A 351 27.36 1.36 -12.24
N ASP A 352 27.12 1.17 -10.94
CA ASP A 352 26.39 -0.01 -10.46
C ASP A 352 24.93 0.03 -10.94
N PRO A 353 24.32 -1.13 -11.26
CA PRO A 353 22.93 -1.18 -11.69
C PRO A 353 22.01 -0.70 -10.56
N VAL A 354 20.96 0.02 -10.94
CA VAL A 354 19.89 0.39 -10.00
C VAL A 354 18.95 -0.80 -9.86
N ALA A 355 18.65 -1.18 -8.62
CA ALA A 355 17.77 -2.28 -8.29
C ALA A 355 16.31 -1.81 -8.08
N PRO A 356 15.31 -2.61 -8.49
CA PRO A 356 15.44 -3.81 -9.32
C PRO A 356 15.99 -3.47 -10.71
N ALA A 357 16.85 -4.35 -11.23
CA ALA A 357 17.52 -4.12 -12.50
C ALA A 357 16.60 -4.58 -13.64
N SER A 358 16.35 -3.68 -14.59
CA SER A 358 15.62 -3.99 -15.81
C SER A 358 16.58 -4.15 -16.99
N ARG A 359 16.27 -5.10 -17.88
CA ARG A 359 16.92 -5.28 -19.18
C ARG A 359 15.90 -5.01 -20.28
N THR A 360 16.08 -3.92 -21.00
CA THR A 360 15.31 -3.63 -22.22
C THR A 360 15.54 -4.72 -23.26
N LEU A 361 14.46 -5.26 -23.78
CA LEU A 361 14.42 -6.29 -24.81
C LEU A 361 14.07 -5.68 -26.17
N LEU A 362 13.12 -4.73 -26.19
CA LEU A 362 12.66 -3.99 -27.36
C LEU A 362 12.35 -2.55 -26.94
N SER A 363 12.89 -1.56 -27.66
CA SER A 363 12.71 -0.13 -27.37
C SER A 363 12.16 0.65 -28.57
N PHE A 364 12.03 0.01 -29.74
CA PHE A 364 11.39 0.57 -30.93
C PHE A 364 11.99 1.87 -31.47
N GLU A 365 13.25 2.14 -31.15
CA GLU A 365 14.00 3.32 -31.66
C GLU A 365 14.38 3.20 -33.14
N ASP A 366 14.31 1.99 -33.73
CA ASP A 366 14.53 1.74 -35.16
C ASP A 366 13.34 1.00 -35.79
N GLY A 367 12.28 1.76 -36.07
CA GLY A 367 11.10 1.26 -36.75
C GLY A 367 10.19 0.45 -35.84
N THR A 368 10.19 -0.88 -35.98
CA THR A 368 9.37 -1.77 -35.15
C THR A 368 10.19 -2.82 -34.40
N ASP A 369 11.53 -2.80 -34.48
CA ASP A 369 12.39 -3.87 -33.94
C ASP A 369 12.01 -5.29 -34.41
N GLY A 370 11.41 -5.40 -35.60
CA GLY A 370 10.90 -6.67 -36.13
C GLY A 370 9.59 -7.15 -35.51
N PHE A 371 8.98 -6.34 -34.63
CA PHE A 371 7.65 -6.57 -34.09
C PHE A 371 6.62 -6.56 -35.23
N GLY A 372 5.79 -7.61 -35.25
CA GLY A 372 4.85 -7.92 -36.30
C GLY A 372 3.60 -8.59 -35.76
N ILE A 373 2.87 -9.28 -36.64
CA ILE A 373 1.59 -9.92 -36.33
C ILE A 373 1.77 -11.44 -36.45
N ALA A 374 1.43 -12.20 -35.41
CA ALA A 374 1.59 -13.66 -35.43
C ALA A 374 0.63 -14.32 -36.44
N ASN A 375 -0.61 -13.81 -36.53
CA ASN A 375 -1.67 -14.31 -37.42
C ASN A 375 -2.14 -13.18 -38.36
N PRO A 376 -1.38 -12.82 -39.41
CA PRO A 376 -1.72 -11.68 -40.28
C PRO A 376 -3.09 -11.77 -40.94
N GLU A 377 -3.59 -12.98 -41.17
CA GLU A 377 -4.91 -13.24 -41.74
C GLU A 377 -6.07 -12.83 -40.81
N GLN A 378 -5.82 -12.68 -39.51
CA GLN A 378 -6.79 -12.20 -38.53
C GLN A 378 -6.85 -10.67 -38.45
N GLY A 379 -5.96 -9.98 -39.17
CA GLY A 379 -5.92 -8.53 -39.30
C GLY A 379 -5.14 -7.81 -38.20
N GLY A 380 -5.00 -6.50 -38.37
CA GLY A 380 -4.28 -5.59 -37.49
C GLY A 380 -3.12 -4.87 -38.21
N SER A 381 -2.50 -3.92 -37.54
CA SER A 381 -1.33 -3.19 -38.05
C SER A 381 -0.35 -2.87 -36.92
N VAL A 382 0.93 -2.69 -37.27
CA VAL A 382 1.99 -2.20 -36.38
C VAL A 382 2.81 -1.16 -37.13
N ALA A 383 3.14 -0.07 -36.47
CA ALA A 383 3.97 1.00 -37.02
C ALA A 383 4.77 1.70 -35.91
N GLY A 384 5.99 2.13 -36.21
CA GLY A 384 6.74 2.98 -35.31
C GLY A 384 6.00 4.30 -35.05
N SER A 385 6.08 4.80 -33.83
CA SER A 385 5.33 5.95 -33.32
C SER A 385 6.22 6.82 -32.44
N SER A 386 5.88 8.09 -32.28
CA SER A 386 6.47 8.98 -31.27
C SER A 386 5.40 9.53 -30.30
N ALA A 387 4.19 8.98 -30.34
CA ALA A 387 3.09 9.42 -29.49
C ALA A 387 3.25 8.96 -28.02
N PHE A 388 4.08 7.94 -27.79
CA PHE A 388 4.36 7.36 -26.50
C PHE A 388 5.76 6.72 -26.54
N ALA A 389 6.65 7.22 -25.69
CA ALA A 389 8.02 6.74 -25.55
C ALA A 389 8.44 6.88 -24.08
N THR A 390 8.88 5.77 -23.51
CA THR A 390 9.32 5.55 -22.12
C THR A 390 10.80 5.16 -22.05
N ASP A 391 11.36 4.64 -23.14
CA ASP A 391 12.78 4.49 -23.40
C ASP A 391 13.10 5.20 -24.73
N GLY A 392 14.04 6.13 -24.74
CA GLY A 392 14.38 6.88 -25.96
C GLY A 392 13.32 7.91 -26.38
N THR A 393 12.91 7.87 -27.66
CA THR A 393 12.09 8.91 -28.31
C THR A 393 10.99 8.35 -29.21
N HIS A 394 10.98 7.05 -29.45
CA HIS A 394 10.00 6.34 -30.25
C HIS A 394 9.40 5.19 -29.46
N GLY A 395 8.33 4.65 -30.02
CA GLY A 395 7.61 3.50 -29.51
C GLY A 395 6.90 2.85 -30.69
N LEU A 396 5.85 2.09 -30.39
CA LEU A 396 5.10 1.33 -31.37
C LEU A 396 3.60 1.62 -31.26
N GLN A 397 2.96 2.03 -32.36
CA GLN A 397 1.51 2.00 -32.47
C GLN A 397 1.07 0.61 -32.96
N VAL A 398 0.12 0.00 -32.24
CA VAL A 398 -0.49 -1.29 -32.57
C VAL A 398 -1.99 -1.11 -32.75
N GLU A 399 -2.53 -1.53 -33.89
CA GLU A 399 -3.96 -1.52 -34.16
C GLU A 399 -4.50 -2.95 -34.19
N PRO A 400 -5.07 -3.46 -33.07
CA PRO A 400 -5.68 -4.78 -33.05
C PRO A 400 -7.01 -4.82 -33.82
N PRO A 401 -7.37 -5.97 -34.42
CA PRO A 401 -8.74 -6.20 -34.88
C PRO A 401 -9.70 -6.27 -33.69
N VAL A 402 -11.02 -6.16 -33.94
CA VAL A 402 -12.05 -6.17 -32.88
C VAL A 402 -12.00 -7.42 -31.99
N ASN A 403 -11.66 -8.58 -32.56
CA ASN A 403 -11.53 -9.84 -31.82
C ASN A 403 -10.14 -10.06 -31.19
N GLY A 404 -9.25 -9.07 -31.32
CA GLY A 404 -7.85 -9.12 -30.91
C GLY A 404 -6.95 -9.98 -31.78
N ASN A 405 -5.63 -9.79 -31.63
CA ASN A 405 -4.59 -10.58 -32.27
C ASN A 405 -3.31 -10.59 -31.42
N TRP A 406 -2.38 -11.47 -31.76
CA TRP A 406 -1.04 -11.54 -31.18
C TRP A 406 -0.06 -10.71 -32.00
N PHE A 407 0.67 -9.85 -31.31
CA PHE A 407 1.70 -8.98 -31.84
C PHE A 407 3.00 -9.27 -31.13
N GLY A 408 4.12 -9.26 -31.84
CA GLY A 408 5.37 -9.69 -31.23
C GLY A 408 6.48 -9.93 -32.23
N VAL A 409 7.57 -10.47 -31.73
CA VAL A 409 8.76 -10.77 -32.53
C VAL A 409 9.24 -12.18 -32.23
N ALA A 410 9.58 -12.91 -33.28
CA ALA A 410 10.43 -14.10 -33.18
C ALA A 410 11.89 -13.63 -33.15
N LEU A 411 12.59 -13.94 -32.07
CA LEU A 411 13.96 -13.51 -31.85
C LEU A 411 14.92 -14.26 -32.79
N THR A 412 15.88 -13.54 -33.33
CA THR A 412 16.91 -14.10 -34.22
C THR A 412 17.88 -15.04 -33.49
N SER A 413 18.04 -14.83 -32.18
CA SER A 413 18.79 -15.70 -31.28
C SER A 413 18.03 -15.87 -29.95
N PRO A 414 18.08 -17.05 -29.32
CA PRO A 414 17.41 -17.28 -28.06
C PRO A 414 17.97 -16.37 -26.96
N LEU A 415 17.08 -15.88 -26.11
CA LEU A 415 17.37 -15.02 -24.97
C LEU A 415 17.38 -15.85 -23.68
N ASP A 416 18.40 -15.64 -22.86
CA ASP A 416 18.44 -16.15 -21.49
C ASP A 416 17.81 -15.11 -20.55
N LEU A 417 16.67 -15.47 -19.95
CA LEU A 417 15.92 -14.74 -18.95
C LEU A 417 16.04 -15.38 -17.56
N THR A 418 17.07 -16.20 -17.32
CA THR A 418 17.29 -16.80 -16.01
C THR A 418 17.48 -15.70 -14.94
N GLY A 419 16.68 -15.78 -13.87
CA GLY A 419 16.72 -14.83 -12.76
C GLY A 419 15.78 -13.63 -12.93
N THR A 420 15.21 -13.44 -14.13
CA THR A 420 14.10 -12.51 -14.35
C THR A 420 12.87 -13.00 -13.60
N ARG A 421 12.13 -12.08 -12.99
CA ARG A 421 10.87 -12.35 -12.29
C ARG A 421 9.66 -11.94 -13.11
N ALA A 422 9.78 -10.89 -13.90
CA ALA A 422 8.67 -10.34 -14.67
C ALA A 422 9.08 -9.88 -16.07
N LEU A 423 8.10 -9.94 -16.97
CA LEU A 423 8.12 -9.17 -18.20
C LEU A 423 7.27 -7.92 -18.02
N LYS A 424 7.79 -6.79 -18.47
CA LYS A 424 7.10 -5.50 -18.43
C LYS A 424 6.92 -4.93 -19.82
N TYR A 425 5.74 -4.37 -20.06
CA TYR A 425 5.36 -3.67 -21.29
C TYR A 425 4.80 -2.31 -20.88
N ASP A 426 5.40 -1.24 -21.37
CA ASP A 426 4.80 0.07 -21.17
C ASP A 426 3.73 0.25 -22.25
N VAL A 427 2.49 0.45 -21.82
CA VAL A 427 1.33 0.50 -22.71
C VAL A 427 0.55 1.76 -22.45
N ARG A 428 0.19 2.46 -23.53
CA ARG A 428 -0.80 3.54 -23.50
C ARG A 428 -2.00 3.16 -24.34
N ALA A 429 -3.17 3.05 -23.73
CA ALA A 429 -4.38 2.71 -24.45
C ALA A 429 -4.87 3.88 -25.30
N GLY A 430 -5.47 3.59 -26.46
CA GLY A 430 -6.17 4.60 -27.26
C GLY A 430 -7.57 4.92 -26.73
N GLN A 431 -8.42 5.46 -27.61
CA GLN A 431 -9.74 6.03 -27.27
C GLN A 431 -10.72 5.06 -26.61
N ALA A 432 -10.58 3.75 -26.81
CA ALA A 432 -11.52 2.77 -26.24
C ALA A 432 -11.00 2.09 -24.97
N GLY A 433 -9.75 2.28 -24.57
CA GLY A 433 -9.08 1.43 -23.60
C GLY A 433 -8.52 0.15 -24.22
N THR A 434 -7.79 -0.64 -23.44
CA THR A 434 -7.24 -1.93 -23.90
C THR A 434 -7.07 -2.92 -22.76
N SER A 435 -6.95 -4.19 -23.10
CA SER A 435 -6.55 -5.28 -22.22
C SER A 435 -5.91 -6.38 -23.07
N GLY A 436 -5.21 -7.29 -22.41
CA GLY A 436 -4.45 -8.28 -23.15
C GLY A 436 -3.87 -9.41 -22.29
N GLU A 437 -2.95 -10.13 -22.91
CA GLU A 437 -2.25 -11.28 -22.35
C GLU A 437 -0.83 -11.31 -22.94
N ILE A 438 0.13 -11.91 -22.23
CA ILE A 438 1.51 -12.04 -22.69
C ILE A 438 1.79 -13.49 -23.08
N ALA A 439 2.66 -13.68 -24.07
CA ALA A 439 3.18 -14.99 -24.40
C ALA A 439 4.67 -14.93 -24.75
N ILE A 440 5.36 -16.02 -24.46
CA ILE A 440 6.73 -16.26 -24.89
C ILE A 440 6.82 -17.61 -25.59
N GLN A 441 7.70 -17.69 -26.59
CA GLN A 441 8.09 -18.98 -27.16
C GLN A 441 9.34 -19.45 -26.43
N ALA A 442 9.28 -20.57 -25.72
CA ALA A 442 10.32 -21.00 -24.79
C ALA A 442 10.77 -22.46 -25.01
N GLY A 443 12.02 -22.72 -24.64
CA GLY A 443 12.63 -24.05 -24.66
C GLY A 443 13.03 -24.53 -26.06
N PRO A 444 13.63 -25.72 -26.15
CA PRO A 444 14.27 -26.22 -27.38
C PRO A 444 13.29 -26.43 -28.55
N ASP A 445 12.00 -26.58 -28.24
CA ASP A 445 10.94 -26.81 -29.22
C ASP A 445 10.18 -25.52 -29.61
N ASN A 446 10.64 -24.33 -29.19
CA ASN A 446 9.96 -23.05 -29.38
C ASN A 446 8.49 -23.08 -28.88
N THR A 447 8.27 -23.69 -27.72
CA THR A 447 6.93 -23.94 -27.19
C THR A 447 6.22 -22.63 -26.88
N TRP A 448 5.01 -22.46 -27.40
CA TRP A 448 4.17 -21.30 -27.07
C TRP A 448 3.65 -21.40 -25.63
N CYS A 449 4.08 -20.49 -24.77
CA CYS A 449 3.67 -20.40 -23.37
C CYS A 449 3.00 -19.04 -23.16
N GLN A 450 1.81 -19.03 -22.59
CA GLN A 450 1.00 -17.82 -22.44
C GLN A 450 0.39 -17.70 -21.04
N GLY A 451 0.11 -16.48 -20.65
CA GLY A 451 -0.53 -16.15 -19.39
C GLY A 451 -0.41 -14.67 -19.08
N GLY A 452 -0.63 -14.32 -17.81
CA GLY A 452 -0.58 -12.92 -17.40
C GLY A 452 -1.64 -12.05 -18.09
N LYS A 453 -2.91 -12.38 -17.87
CA LYS A 453 -4.03 -11.55 -18.35
C LYS A 453 -4.13 -10.30 -17.50
N TRP A 454 -3.72 -9.17 -18.04
CA TRP A 454 -3.76 -7.92 -17.28
C TRP A 454 -5.16 -7.31 -17.25
N ALA A 455 -5.40 -6.51 -16.22
CA ALA A 455 -6.66 -5.83 -16.00
C ALA A 455 -6.93 -4.75 -17.07
N TRP A 456 -8.18 -4.35 -17.19
CA TRP A 456 -8.58 -3.30 -18.14
C TRP A 456 -7.80 -2.00 -17.93
N THR A 457 -7.19 -1.48 -19.00
CA THR A 457 -6.56 -0.16 -19.07
C THR A 457 -7.54 0.82 -19.70
N ASN A 458 -7.88 1.88 -18.97
CA ASN A 458 -8.86 2.88 -19.42
C ASN A 458 -8.40 3.63 -20.66
N ALA A 459 -9.33 4.25 -21.38
CA ALA A 459 -9.02 5.06 -22.54
C ALA A 459 -7.98 6.14 -22.21
N HIS A 460 -6.96 6.27 -23.06
CA HIS A 460 -5.81 7.20 -22.90
C HIS A 460 -4.89 6.94 -21.72
N ALA A 461 -5.19 5.99 -20.84
CA ALA A 461 -4.37 5.69 -19.69
C ALA A 461 -3.07 4.99 -20.09
N SER A 462 -2.00 5.26 -19.37
CA SER A 462 -0.68 4.65 -19.54
C SER A 462 -0.31 3.81 -18.31
N ARG A 463 0.30 2.63 -18.52
CA ARG A 463 0.71 1.72 -17.44
C ARG A 463 1.94 0.90 -17.85
N SER A 464 2.80 0.59 -16.88
CA SER A 464 3.74 -0.53 -17.00
C SER A 464 3.01 -1.83 -16.66
N ILE A 465 2.52 -2.53 -17.67
CA ILE A 465 1.95 -3.87 -17.51
C ILE A 465 3.08 -4.79 -17.03
N THR A 466 2.94 -5.37 -15.84
CA THR A 466 3.95 -6.23 -15.23
C THR A 466 3.34 -7.61 -15.02
N GLU A 467 3.84 -8.61 -15.72
CA GLU A 467 3.40 -10.00 -15.56
C GLU A 467 4.54 -10.86 -15.05
N SER A 468 4.27 -11.64 -14.01
CA SER A 468 5.22 -12.60 -13.47
C SER A 468 5.49 -13.68 -14.52
N ILE A 469 6.75 -14.11 -14.65
CA ILE A 469 7.09 -15.27 -15.48
C ILE A 469 6.38 -16.53 -14.97
N ASP A 470 6.11 -16.61 -13.66
CA ASP A 470 5.38 -17.73 -13.04
C ASP A 470 3.90 -17.77 -13.45
N ASP A 471 3.34 -16.65 -13.91
CA ASP A 471 1.94 -16.58 -14.39
C ASP A 471 1.81 -16.96 -15.88
N ILE A 472 2.94 -17.26 -16.54
CA ILE A 472 3.00 -17.74 -17.93
C ILE A 472 3.12 -19.27 -17.90
N SER A 473 2.27 -19.96 -18.67
CA SER A 473 2.23 -21.43 -18.71
C SER A 473 2.28 -22.00 -20.12
N CYS A 474 3.02 -23.09 -20.28
CA CYS A 474 3.11 -23.88 -21.49
C CYS A 474 2.02 -24.97 -21.52
N PRO A 475 1.78 -25.64 -22.67
CA PRO A 475 0.79 -26.72 -22.77
C PRO A 475 0.96 -27.78 -21.68
N GLY A 476 -0.15 -28.12 -21.02
CA GLY A 476 -0.15 -29.04 -19.87
C GLY A 476 0.19 -28.39 -18.52
N GLY A 477 0.35 -27.06 -18.46
CA GLY A 477 0.62 -26.30 -17.23
C GLY A 477 2.08 -26.32 -16.79
N ALA A 478 3.00 -26.67 -17.69
CA ALA A 478 4.44 -26.61 -17.41
C ALA A 478 4.92 -25.14 -17.40
N PRO A 479 5.89 -24.77 -16.54
CA PRO A 479 6.51 -23.46 -16.60
C PRO A 479 7.37 -23.33 -17.88
N PRO A 480 7.55 -22.11 -18.41
CA PRO A 480 8.47 -21.86 -19.53
C PRO A 480 9.92 -22.13 -19.14
N ASP A 481 10.74 -22.55 -20.10
CA ASP A 481 12.19 -22.61 -19.94
C ASP A 481 12.80 -21.21 -20.16
N PRO A 482 13.26 -20.52 -19.10
CA PRO A 482 13.76 -19.16 -19.22
C PRO A 482 15.13 -19.09 -19.88
N THR A 483 15.85 -20.21 -20.02
CA THR A 483 17.21 -20.22 -20.60
C THR A 483 17.20 -20.09 -22.13
N GLN A 484 16.05 -20.32 -22.76
CA GLN A 484 15.87 -20.32 -24.20
C GLN A 484 14.53 -19.68 -24.58
N VAL A 485 14.46 -18.35 -24.56
CA VAL A 485 13.30 -17.60 -25.05
C VAL A 485 13.52 -17.19 -26.50
N HIS A 486 12.67 -17.66 -27.39
CA HIS A 486 12.74 -17.53 -28.84
C HIS A 486 11.78 -16.50 -29.43
N GLY A 487 10.83 -16.02 -28.64
CA GLY A 487 9.85 -15.05 -29.11
C GLY A 487 9.11 -14.40 -27.96
N ILE A 488 8.71 -13.15 -28.16
CA ILE A 488 8.05 -12.31 -27.17
C ILE A 488 6.80 -11.73 -27.83
N TRP A 489 5.64 -11.92 -27.20
CA TRP A 489 4.34 -11.67 -27.80
C TRP A 489 3.38 -11.05 -26.80
N VAL A 490 2.47 -10.23 -27.31
CA VAL A 490 1.39 -9.58 -26.58
C VAL A 490 0.10 -9.73 -27.37
N PHE A 491 -0.96 -10.17 -26.71
CA PHE A 491 -2.29 -10.15 -27.26
C PHE A 491 -2.93 -8.81 -26.91
N LEU A 492 -3.48 -8.11 -27.89
CA LEU A 492 -4.28 -6.90 -27.65
C LEU A 492 -5.69 -7.09 -28.17
N ASN A 493 -6.67 -6.67 -27.38
CA ASN A 493 -8.10 -6.79 -27.69
C ASN A 493 -8.80 -5.41 -27.73
N GLY A 494 -10.01 -5.38 -28.28
CA GLY A 494 -10.91 -4.22 -28.19
C GLY A 494 -10.99 -3.36 -29.45
N GLY A 495 -10.20 -3.66 -30.49
CA GLY A 495 -10.30 -3.00 -31.80
C GLY A 495 -9.84 -1.54 -31.85
N ALA A 496 -9.22 -1.02 -30.77
CA ALA A 496 -8.70 0.33 -30.71
C ALA A 496 -7.17 0.31 -30.66
N ALA A 497 -6.55 1.32 -31.29
CA ALA A 497 -5.11 1.49 -31.26
C ALA A 497 -4.60 1.58 -29.81
N ALA A 498 -3.44 0.99 -29.57
CA ALA A 498 -2.66 1.17 -28.36
C ALA A 498 -1.22 1.48 -28.76
N GLU A 499 -0.52 2.24 -27.93
CA GLU A 499 0.91 2.44 -28.05
C GLU A 499 1.63 1.51 -27.07
N ILE A 500 2.76 0.95 -27.49
CA ILE A 500 3.63 0.09 -26.68
C ILE A 500 5.04 0.65 -26.76
N ASP A 501 5.74 0.64 -25.63
CA ASP A 501 7.17 0.88 -25.60
C ASP A 501 7.89 0.04 -24.51
N ASN A 502 9.22 0.01 -24.57
CA ASN A 502 10.13 -0.48 -23.53
C ASN A 502 9.73 -1.84 -22.94
N ILE A 503 9.66 -2.83 -23.83
CA ILE A 503 9.46 -4.22 -23.41
C ILE A 503 10.73 -4.67 -22.71
N ARG A 504 10.64 -5.01 -21.42
CA ARG A 504 11.81 -5.30 -20.58
C ARG A 504 11.59 -6.49 -19.67
N ALA A 505 12.70 -7.12 -19.30
CA ALA A 505 12.78 -8.17 -18.28
C ALA A 505 13.33 -7.57 -16.98
N GLU A 506 12.70 -7.89 -15.84
CA GLU A 506 13.13 -7.46 -14.49
C GLU A 506 13.19 -8.61 -13.49
#